data_AF-A0A133XNX1-F1
#
_entry.id   AF-A0A133XNX1-F1
#
_cell.length_a   1.000
_cell.length_b   1.000
_cell.length_c   1.000
_cell.angle_alpha   90.00
_cell.angle_beta   90.00
_cell.angle_gamma   90.00
#
_symmetry.space_group_name_H-M   'P 1'
#
loop_
_entity.id
_entity.type
_entity.pdbx_description
1 polymer ?
#
loop_
_entity_poly.entity_id
_entity_poly.type
_entity_poly.pdbx_seq_one_letter_code
_entity_poly.pdbx_strand_id
1 'polypeptide(L)'
;MNENRPVAILPPHEALARLASEDPEALEALRRELIERQIASAPEAVQLRLRQLQFRIDGIRKTSSSPLAASQRIHALMWESFVQLKEELHRFGLLNRGSTSPPMTGRAPPKRSAAVISLTIRRSNASMGGRL
;
A
#
# COMPACT_ATOMS: atom_id res chain seq x y z
N MET A 1 -25.59 -12.30 4.11
CA MET A 1 -24.40 -12.89 4.75
C MET A 1 -23.68 -11.77 5.51
N ASN A 2 -24.24 -11.38 6.64
CA ASN A 2 -23.63 -10.42 7.56
C ASN A 2 -23.07 -11.25 8.70
N GLU A 3 -21.76 -11.32 8.86
CA GLU A 3 -21.20 -11.96 10.05
C GLU A 3 -19.96 -11.23 10.53
N ASN A 4 -20.19 -10.61 11.67
CA ASN A 4 -19.29 -9.89 12.55
C ASN A 4 -18.07 -10.77 12.85
N ARG A 5 -17.05 -10.74 11.98
CA ARG A 5 -15.76 -11.35 12.29
C ARG A 5 -15.27 -10.71 13.59
N PRO A 6 -14.89 -11.47 14.63
CA PRO A 6 -14.31 -10.89 15.82
C PRO A 6 -13.01 -10.22 15.41
N VAL A 7 -13.05 -8.90 15.21
CA VAL A 7 -11.84 -8.08 15.13
C VAL A 7 -11.17 -8.33 16.46
N ALA A 8 -10.00 -8.97 16.44
CA ALA A 8 -9.24 -9.20 17.65
C ALA A 8 -9.10 -7.86 18.37
N ILE A 9 -9.65 -7.75 19.58
CA ILE A 9 -9.71 -6.50 20.31
C ILE A 9 -8.26 -6.12 20.63
N LEU A 10 -7.73 -5.18 19.86
CA LEU A 10 -6.38 -4.69 20.03
C LEU A 10 -6.35 -3.82 21.29
N PRO A 11 -5.41 -4.03 22.23
CA PRO A 11 -5.23 -3.12 23.34
C PRO A 11 -4.96 -1.68 22.87
N PRO A 12 -5.28 -0.67 23.69
CA PRO A 12 -4.99 0.72 23.34
C PRO A 12 -3.49 0.93 23.11
N HIS A 13 -3.16 1.91 22.28
CA HIS A 13 -1.78 2.20 21.87
C HIS A 13 -0.84 2.38 23.07
N GLU A 14 -1.30 3.09 24.10
CA GLU A 14 -0.54 3.39 25.32
C GLU A 14 -0.14 2.11 26.06
N ALA A 15 -1.02 1.11 26.09
CA ALA A 15 -0.73 -0.18 26.71
C ALA A 15 0.32 -0.96 25.90
N LEU A 16 0.21 -0.93 24.57
CA LEU A 16 1.19 -1.58 23.68
C LEU A 16 2.57 -0.90 23.74
N ALA A 17 2.61 0.43 23.84
CA ALA A 17 3.85 1.19 23.95
C ALA A 17 4.56 0.93 25.28
N ARG A 18 3.81 0.81 26.38
CA ARG A 18 4.36 0.38 27.68
C ARG A 18 4.89 -1.04 27.61
N LEU A 19 4.10 -1.97 27.07
CA LEU A 19 4.52 -3.37 26.90
C LEU A 19 5.80 -3.48 26.05
N ALA A 20 5.92 -2.71 24.96
CA ALA A 20 7.12 -2.67 24.13
C ALA A 20 8.37 -2.23 24.88
N SER A 21 8.21 -1.34 25.86
CA SER A 21 9.32 -0.73 26.61
C SER A 21 9.73 -1.59 27.81
N GLU A 22 8.75 -2.22 28.47
CA GLU A 22 8.93 -3.01 29.69
C GLU A 22 9.24 -4.48 29.39
N ASP A 23 8.53 -5.09 28.44
CA ASP A 23 8.68 -6.49 28.05
C ASP A 23 8.44 -6.69 26.53
N PRO A 24 9.50 -6.51 25.72
CA PRO A 24 9.43 -6.71 24.27
C PRO A 24 9.01 -8.12 23.85
N GLU A 25 9.31 -9.15 24.65
CA GLU A 25 8.95 -10.53 24.33
C GLU A 25 7.46 -10.79 24.54
N ALA A 26 6.87 -10.23 25.60
CA ALA A 26 5.43 -10.28 25.83
C ALA A 26 4.65 -9.59 24.71
N LEU A 27 5.17 -8.48 24.17
CA LEU A 27 4.56 -7.84 22.99
C LEU A 27 4.59 -8.77 21.76
N GLU A 28 5.71 -9.44 21.50
CA GLU A 28 5.80 -10.41 20.40
C GLU A 28 4.92 -11.64 20.61
N ALA A 29 4.74 -12.08 21.86
CA ALA A 29 3.79 -13.14 22.21
C ALA A 29 2.35 -12.71 21.91
N LEU A 30 1.93 -11.54 22.40
CA LEU A 30 0.61 -10.97 22.13
C LEU A 30 0.35 -10.82 20.62
N ARG A 31 1.35 -10.33 19.87
CA ARG A 31 1.26 -10.20 18.41
C ARG A 31 0.98 -11.55 17.75
N ARG A 32 1.75 -12.60 18.10
CA ARG A 32 1.56 -13.95 17.56
C ARG A 32 0.19 -14.52 17.91
N GLU A 33 -0.27 -14.33 19.14
CA GLU A 33 -1.58 -14.79 19.60
C GLU A 33 -2.73 -14.12 18.83
N LEU A 34 -2.68 -12.80 18.62
CA LEU A 34 -3.70 -12.07 17.85
C LEU A 34 -3.75 -12.53 16.38
N ILE A 35 -2.59 -12.75 15.77
CA ILE A 35 -2.49 -13.26 14.40
C ILE A 35 -3.04 -14.68 14.31
N GLU A 36 -2.65 -15.56 15.22
CA GLU A 36 -3.09 -16.95 15.21
C GLU A 36 -4.61 -17.06 15.39
N ARG A 37 -5.19 -16.29 16.33
CA ARG A 37 -6.64 -16.18 16.48
C ARG A 37 -7.32 -15.75 15.19
N GLN A 38 -6.76 -14.75 14.50
CA GLN A 38 -7.30 -14.27 13.23
C GLN A 38 -7.23 -15.32 12.13
N ILE A 39 -6.14 -16.08 12.03
CA ILE A 39 -5.98 -17.18 11.06
C ILE A 39 -6.96 -18.31 11.38
N ALA A 40 -7.04 -18.75 12.64
CA ALA A 40 -7.92 -19.83 13.07
C ALA A 40 -9.40 -19.49 12.88
N SER A 41 -9.79 -18.21 12.98
CA SER A 41 -11.16 -17.75 12.73
C SER A 41 -11.56 -17.74 11.24
N ALA A 42 -10.60 -17.85 10.32
CA ALA A 42 -10.88 -17.81 8.89
C ALA A 42 -11.36 -19.18 8.37
N PRO A 43 -12.14 -19.23 7.27
CA PRO A 43 -12.54 -20.49 6.65
C PRO A 43 -11.34 -21.38 6.33
N GLU A 44 -11.46 -22.69 6.55
CA GLU A 44 -10.37 -23.67 6.41
C GLU A 44 -9.66 -23.57 5.05
N ALA A 45 -10.45 -23.37 3.97
CA ALA A 45 -9.95 -23.21 2.61
C ALA A 45 -8.92 -22.08 2.42
N VAL A 46 -8.94 -21.04 3.27
CA VAL A 46 -8.01 -19.91 3.19
C VAL A 46 -6.95 -19.90 4.29
N GLN A 47 -7.07 -20.73 5.33
CA GLN A 47 -6.13 -20.73 6.45
C GLN A 47 -4.69 -21.03 6.01
N LEU A 48 -4.50 -22.02 5.14
CA LEU A 48 -3.18 -22.37 4.60
C LEU A 48 -2.51 -21.16 3.93
N ARG A 49 -3.26 -20.44 3.08
CA ARG A 49 -2.76 -19.26 2.39
C ARG A 49 -2.41 -18.13 3.37
N LEU A 50 -3.21 -17.93 4.42
CA LEU A 50 -2.93 -16.94 5.45
C LEU A 50 -1.65 -17.27 6.23
N ARG A 51 -1.40 -18.55 6.55
CA ARG A 51 -0.15 -18.98 7.21
C ARG A 51 1.07 -18.75 6.32
N GLN A 52 0.97 -19.03 5.02
CA GLN A 52 2.03 -18.73 4.06
C GLN A 52 2.34 -17.22 3.97
N LEU A 53 1.29 -16.39 3.95
CA LEU A 53 1.45 -14.93 3.97
C LEU A 53 2.11 -14.48 5.28
N GLN A 54 1.68 -15.01 6.42
CA GLN A 54 2.28 -14.72 7.72
C GLN A 54 3.76 -15.10 7.77
N PHE A 55 4.13 -16.27 7.24
CA PHE A 55 5.53 -16.69 7.13
C PHE A 55 6.37 -15.68 6.30
N ARG A 56 5.83 -15.20 5.17
CA ARG A 56 6.50 -14.17 4.36
C ARG A 56 6.67 -12.85 5.14
N ILE A 57 5.65 -12.43 5.88
CA ILE A 57 5.70 -11.23 6.73
C ILE A 57 6.77 -11.38 7.81
N ASP A 58 6.82 -12.51 8.51
CA ASP A 58 7.83 -12.77 9.54
C ASP A 58 9.25 -12.80 8.96
N GLY A 59 9.43 -13.35 7.75
CA GLY A 59 10.69 -13.29 7.02
C GLY A 59 11.14 -11.86 6.72
N ILE A 60 10.23 -10.99 6.25
CA ILE A 60 10.52 -9.58 6.01
C ILE A 60 10.93 -8.87 7.30
N ARG A 61 10.22 -9.12 8.41
CA ARG A 61 10.55 -8.51 9.72
C ARG A 61 11.95 -8.92 10.19
N LYS A 62 12.30 -10.20 10.07
CA LYS A 62 13.60 -10.74 10.51
C LYS A 62 14.78 -10.27 9.67
N THR A 63 14.56 -10.03 8.38
CA THR A 63 15.65 -9.70 7.42
C THR A 63 15.79 -8.21 7.14
N SER A 64 14.83 -7.38 7.58
CA SER A 64 14.88 -5.94 7.35
C SER A 64 15.85 -5.25 8.31
N SER A 65 16.58 -4.26 7.80
CA SER A 65 17.56 -3.46 8.55
C SER A 65 16.94 -2.55 9.61
N SER A 66 15.64 -2.26 9.54
CA SER A 66 14.91 -1.48 10.53
C SER A 66 13.41 -1.80 10.53
N PRO A 67 12.68 -1.51 11.63
CA PRO A 67 11.22 -1.67 11.69
C PRO A 67 10.47 -0.87 10.60
N LEU A 68 10.94 0.33 10.29
CA LEU A 68 10.35 1.17 9.22
C LEU A 68 10.55 0.53 7.84
N ALA A 69 11.75 0.01 7.56
CA ALA A 69 12.02 -0.70 6.31
C ALA A 69 11.16 -1.96 6.18
N ALA A 70 10.95 -2.70 7.28
CA ALA A 70 10.02 -3.82 7.31
C ALA A 70 8.59 -3.37 7.00
N SER A 71 8.12 -2.29 7.62
CA SER A 71 6.78 -1.73 7.38
C SER A 71 6.57 -1.34 5.92
N GLN A 72 7.55 -0.69 5.29
CA GLN A 72 7.48 -0.33 3.87
C GLN A 72 7.37 -1.57 2.97
N ARG A 73 8.16 -2.60 3.24
CA ARG A 73 8.14 -3.87 2.48
C ARG A 73 6.82 -4.62 2.67
N ILE A 74 6.30 -4.67 3.90
CA ILE A 74 4.99 -5.29 4.18
C ILE A 74 3.88 -4.51 3.46
N HIS A 75 3.92 -3.18 3.46
CA HIS A 75 2.96 -2.34 2.73
C HIS A 75 3.03 -2.58 1.22
N ALA A 76 4.23 -2.78 0.65
CA ALA A 76 4.39 -3.15 -0.75
C ALA A 76 3.69 -4.48 -1.11
N LEU A 77 3.73 -5.49 -0.24
CA LEU A 77 3.00 -6.76 -0.46
C LEU A 77 1.48 -6.56 -0.60
N MET A 78 0.91 -5.70 0.25
CA MET A 78 -0.50 -5.36 0.18
C MET A 78 -0.82 -4.63 -1.12
N TRP A 79 0.06 -3.70 -1.51
CA TRP A 79 -0.09 -2.94 -2.75
C TRP A 79 0.01 -3.82 -4.00
N GLU A 80 0.94 -4.78 -4.03
CA GLU A 80 1.06 -5.78 -5.11
C GLU A 80 -0.27 -6.54 -5.31
N SER A 81 -0.88 -7.00 -4.22
CA SER A 81 -2.16 -7.71 -4.26
C SER A 81 -3.30 -6.82 -4.76
N PHE A 82 -3.30 -5.54 -4.36
CA PHE A 82 -4.28 -4.56 -4.82
C PHE A 82 -4.15 -4.26 -6.32
N VAL A 83 -2.92 -4.10 -6.81
CA VAL A 83 -2.66 -3.88 -8.25
C VAL A 83 -3.10 -5.10 -9.07
N GLN A 84 -2.77 -6.31 -8.62
CA GLN A 84 -3.23 -7.55 -9.27
C GLN A 84 -4.77 -7.61 -9.34
N LEU A 85 -5.45 -7.30 -8.23
CA LEU A 85 -6.92 -7.26 -8.21
C LEU A 85 -7.47 -6.25 -9.23
N LYS A 86 -6.90 -5.03 -9.27
CA LYS A 86 -7.30 -3.99 -10.23
C LYS A 86 -7.13 -4.46 -11.68
N GLU A 87 -6.03 -5.15 -11.98
CA GLU A 87 -5.75 -5.68 -13.32
C GLU A 87 -6.73 -6.80 -13.71
N GLU A 88 -7.04 -7.71 -12.81
CA GLU A 88 -8.04 -8.77 -13.03
C GLU A 88 -9.44 -8.19 -13.24
N LEU A 89 -9.84 -7.18 -12.45
CA LEU A 89 -11.10 -6.47 -12.65
C LEU A 89 -11.16 -5.76 -14.00
N HIS A 90 -10.06 -5.12 -14.41
CA HIS A 90 -9.98 -4.50 -15.73
C HIS A 90 -10.10 -5.54 -16.84
N ARG A 91 -9.40 -6.68 -16.71
CA ARG A 91 -9.49 -7.80 -17.67
C ARG A 91 -10.91 -8.36 -17.76
N PHE A 92 -11.57 -8.57 -16.63
CA PHE A 92 -12.97 -8.99 -16.59
C PHE A 92 -13.89 -7.98 -17.28
N GLY A 93 -13.68 -6.68 -17.04
CA GLY A 93 -14.41 -5.61 -17.73
C GLY A 93 -14.19 -5.59 -19.24
N LEU A 94 -13.00 -5.96 -19.73
CA LEU A 94 -12.73 -6.10 -21.17
C LEU A 94 -13.42 -7.33 -21.77
N LEU A 95 -13.42 -8.47 -21.08
CA LEU A 95 -14.10 -9.69 -21.51
C LEU A 95 -15.63 -9.50 -21.55
N ASN A 96 -16.19 -8.82 -20.55
CA ASN A 96 -17.61 -8.51 -20.49
C ASN A 96 -18.05 -7.47 -21.55
N ARG A 97 -17.09 -6.74 -22.16
CA ARG A 97 -17.34 -5.79 -23.28
C ARG A 97 -17.33 -6.46 -24.67
N GLY A 98 -17.52 -7.77 -24.76
CA GLY A 98 -17.77 -8.44 -26.05
C GLY A 98 -19.19 -8.22 -26.58
N SER A 99 -19.50 -7.03 -27.10
CA SER A 99 -20.51 -6.77 -28.17
C SER A 99 -20.81 -5.30 -28.46
N THR A 100 -20.31 -4.34 -27.68
CA THR A 100 -20.34 -2.92 -28.07
C THR A 100 -18.99 -2.28 -27.83
N SER A 101 -18.20 -2.13 -28.89
CA SER A 101 -17.06 -1.22 -28.90
C SER A 101 -17.54 0.16 -28.40
N PRO A 102 -17.00 0.71 -27.30
CA PRO A 102 -17.13 2.14 -27.08
C PRO A 102 -16.38 2.85 -28.22
N PRO A 103 -16.91 3.95 -28.79
CA PRO A 103 -16.11 4.77 -29.69
C PRO A 103 -14.83 5.14 -28.95
N MET A 104 -13.68 4.98 -29.60
CA MET A 104 -12.44 5.57 -29.14
C MET A 104 -12.70 7.06 -28.89
N THR A 105 -12.95 7.45 -27.64
CA THR A 105 -12.92 8.85 -27.25
C THR A 105 -11.46 9.25 -27.32
N GLY A 106 -11.13 9.85 -28.47
CA GLY A 106 -9.89 10.48 -28.90
C GLY A 106 -8.74 10.48 -27.90
N ARG A 107 -7.79 9.55 -28.10
CA ARG A 107 -6.39 9.98 -28.08
C ARG A 107 -6.10 10.52 -29.47
N ALA A 108 -6.07 11.84 -29.61
CA ALA A 108 -5.58 12.46 -30.85
C ALA A 108 -4.20 11.85 -31.18
N PRO A 109 -3.92 11.55 -32.47
CA PRO A 109 -2.62 11.01 -32.86
C PRO A 109 -1.50 11.92 -32.34
N PRO A 110 -0.35 11.38 -31.91
CA PRO A 110 0.73 12.19 -31.40
C PRO A 110 1.12 13.23 -32.46
N LYS A 111 0.93 14.51 -32.15
CA LYS A 111 1.30 15.60 -33.05
C LYS A 111 2.82 15.54 -33.23
N ARG A 112 3.29 15.49 -34.48
CA ARG A 112 4.73 15.44 -34.84
C ARG A 112 5.47 16.75 -34.57
N SER A 113 4.79 17.73 -34.00
CA SER A 113 5.34 19.01 -33.60
C SER A 113 4.80 19.42 -32.23
N ALA A 114 5.69 19.94 -31.41
CA ALA A 114 5.36 20.62 -30.17
C ALA A 114 5.62 22.12 -30.36
N ALA A 115 4.77 22.96 -29.76
CA ALA A 115 5.05 24.39 -29.70
C ALA A 115 6.10 24.63 -28.62
N VAL A 116 7.21 25.29 -28.99
CA VAL A 116 8.21 25.76 -28.02
C VAL A 116 7.56 26.88 -27.22
N ILE A 117 7.28 26.62 -25.95
CA ILE A 117 6.84 27.67 -25.03
C ILE A 117 8.06 28.49 -24.66
N SER A 118 8.17 29.69 -25.22
CA SER A 118 9.21 30.64 -24.84
C SER A 118 8.93 31.14 -23.42
N LEU A 119 9.66 30.60 -22.45
CA LEU A 119 9.62 31.09 -21.08
C LEU A 119 10.54 32.31 -20.97
N THR A 120 9.98 33.51 -21.11
CA THR A 120 10.72 34.75 -20.83
C THR A 120 10.91 34.88 -19.32
N ILE A 121 12.05 34.40 -18.82
CA ILE A 121 12.48 34.66 -17.45
C ILE A 121 12.80 36.16 -17.37
N ARG A 122 11.91 36.94 -16.76
CA ARG A 122 12.16 38.34 -16.42
C ARG A 122 13.23 38.37 -15.32
N ARG A 123 14.50 38.51 -15.71
CA ARG A 123 15.57 38.86 -14.76
C ARG A 123 15.34 40.30 -14.31
N SER A 124 14.94 40.47 -13.06
CA SER A 124 14.98 41.77 -12.39
C SER A 124 16.45 42.19 -12.21
N ASN A 125 16.92 43.12 -13.04
CA ASN A 125 18.16 43.83 -12.75
C ASN A 125 17.90 44.80 -11.60
N ALA A 126 18.22 44.38 -10.38
CA ALA A 126 18.45 45.32 -9.30
C ALA A 126 19.81 45.98 -9.55
N SER A 127 19.80 47.13 -10.24
CA SER A 127 20.96 48.00 -10.35
C SER A 127 21.12 48.76 -9.03
N MET A 128 22.25 48.51 -8.37
CA MET A 128 22.86 49.39 -7.38
C MET A 128 22.94 50.84 -7.87
N GLY A 129 22.63 51.81 -7.01
CA GLY A 129 23.00 53.21 -7.24
C GLY A 129 22.39 54.24 -6.28
N GLY A 130 23.23 54.75 -5.36
CA GLY A 130 23.13 56.11 -4.78
C GLY A 130 22.19 56.27 -3.58
N ARG A 131 22.69 56.29 -2.33
CA ARG A 131 23.11 57.51 -1.60
C ARG A 131 22.12 58.68 -1.74
N LEU A 132 21.46 59.04 -0.64
CA LEU A 132 21.81 60.16 0.26
C LEU A 132 21.17 59.90 1.62
#